data_AF-A0A7S3R4P6-F1
#
_entry.id   AF-A0A7S3R4P6-F1
#
_cell.length_a   1.000
_cell.length_b   1.000
_cell.length_c   1.000
_cell.angle_alpha   90.00
_cell.angle_beta   90.00
_cell.angle_gamma   90.00
#
_symmetry.space_group_name_H-M   'P 1'
#
loop_
_entity.id
_entity.type
_entity.pdbx_description
1 polymer ?
#
loop_
_entity_poly.entity_id
_entity_poly.type
_entity_poly.pdbx_seq_one_letter_code
_entity_poly.pdbx_strand_id
1 'polypeptide(L)'
;MHYGLLFSIDDYKFDKHWHFDFDVTVCPPWDSPIHQHSRAGIFEPPPWPKDLRSYKRKGRGGGGEYYRDLLSLETITTLNAAFCDFHLRHCPPSQQLLDVCTMAVTQYTEVQWEVQDEELHYRCKDTEPRCRMWAKAGECDKNVAYMNENCREACGLCSHLSETTPRPAPSETFQMLQKLASTLGVEMPVHSPDNPSVFMPGG
;
A
#
# COMPACT_ATOMS: atom_id res chain seq x y z
N MET A 1 -10.04 21.85 11.31
CA MET A 1 -9.51 20.71 12.10
C MET A 1 -8.21 21.13 12.77
N HIS A 2 -8.30 21.58 14.03
CA HIS A 2 -7.21 22.24 14.77
C HIS A 2 -6.31 21.24 15.54
N TYR A 3 -6.68 19.95 15.52
CA TYR A 3 -5.91 18.84 16.06
C TYR A 3 -5.99 17.67 15.05
N GLY A 4 -4.95 17.46 14.25
CA GLY A 4 -4.69 16.21 13.53
C GLY A 4 -4.72 14.98 14.45
N LEU A 5 -5.02 13.83 13.84
CA LEU A 5 -5.09 12.54 14.51
C LEU A 5 -3.69 11.94 14.60
N LEU A 6 -3.22 11.66 15.82
CA LEU A 6 -2.08 10.78 16.03
C LEU A 6 -2.52 9.34 15.72
N PHE A 7 -1.86 8.70 14.77
CA PHE A 7 -1.98 7.26 14.60
C PHE A 7 -0.67 6.56 14.97
N SER A 8 -0.78 5.34 15.47
CA SER A 8 0.35 4.51 15.89
C SER A 8 0.14 3.10 15.38
N ILE A 9 1.10 2.62 14.59
CA ILE A 9 1.14 1.27 14.02
C ILE A 9 2.42 0.66 14.53
N ASP A 10 2.28 -0.27 15.45
CA ASP A 10 3.41 -0.82 16.17
C ASP A 10 4.29 0.25 16.82
N ASP A 11 5.54 0.38 16.38
CA ASP A 11 6.48 1.40 16.86
C ASP A 11 6.49 2.66 15.99
N TYR A 12 5.84 2.59 14.81
CA TYR A 12 5.69 3.72 13.90
C TYR A 12 4.57 4.65 14.35
N LYS A 13 4.83 5.95 14.32
CA LYS A 13 3.86 6.99 14.71
C LYS A 13 3.90 8.13 13.73
N PHE A 14 2.72 8.66 13.43
CA PHE A 14 2.61 9.85 12.61
C PHE A 14 1.53 10.78 13.17
N ASP A 15 1.89 12.06 13.25
CA ASP A 15 0.99 13.15 13.55
C ASP A 15 1.37 14.32 12.66
N LYS A 16 0.41 14.82 11.87
CA LYS A 16 0.65 15.91 10.91
C LYS A 16 1.27 17.16 11.57
N HIS A 17 1.01 17.42 12.85
CA HIS A 17 1.55 18.61 13.52
C HIS A 17 3.03 18.50 13.83
N TRP A 18 3.60 17.29 13.90
CA TRP A 18 5.04 17.15 14.07
C TRP A 18 5.82 17.57 12.82
N HIS A 19 5.12 17.84 11.71
CA HIS A 19 5.65 18.20 10.41
C HIS A 19 5.20 19.61 9.97
N PHE A 20 4.97 20.52 10.91
CA PHE A 20 4.48 21.88 10.63
C PHE A 20 5.49 22.74 9.86
N ASP A 21 6.77 22.41 9.97
CA ASP A 21 7.91 23.03 9.30
C ASP A 21 8.50 22.14 8.19
N PHE A 22 7.73 21.14 7.73
CA PHE A 22 8.19 20.21 6.69
C PHE A 22 8.28 20.90 5.33
N ASP A 23 9.47 20.89 4.73
CA ASP A 23 9.71 21.47 3.40
C ASP A 23 9.88 20.38 2.35
N VAL A 24 8.81 20.10 1.60
CA VAL A 24 8.80 19.12 0.50
C VAL A 24 9.66 19.56 -0.70
N THR A 25 10.10 20.82 -0.77
CA THR A 25 10.77 21.34 -1.97
C THR A 25 12.28 21.09 -2.00
N VAL A 26 12.85 20.64 -0.88
CA VAL A 26 14.27 20.39 -0.72
C VAL A 26 14.67 19.10 -1.44
N CYS A 27 15.56 19.21 -2.42
CA CYS A 27 16.17 18.07 -3.10
C CYS A 27 17.20 17.33 -2.22
N PRO A 28 17.47 16.03 -2.49
CA PRO A 28 18.47 15.27 -1.73
C PRO A 28 19.88 15.86 -1.89
N PRO A 29 20.80 15.67 -0.91
CA PRO A 29 20.76 14.66 0.15
C PRO A 29 19.94 15.03 1.39
N TRP A 30 18.96 14.19 1.75
CA TRP A 30 18.08 14.38 2.91
C TRP A 30 18.66 13.85 4.23
N ASP A 31 19.69 13.01 4.17
CA ASP A 31 20.47 12.51 5.30
C ASP A 31 21.60 13.47 5.74
N SER A 32 21.62 14.68 5.17
CA SER A 32 22.64 15.69 5.48
C SER A 32 22.50 16.24 6.91
N PRO A 33 23.62 16.46 7.64
CA PRO A 33 23.60 17.14 8.94
C PRO A 33 22.99 18.55 8.92
N ILE A 34 22.91 19.19 7.74
CA ILE A 34 22.28 20.50 7.56
C ILE A 34 20.75 20.41 7.76
N HIS A 35 20.17 19.23 7.49
CA HIS A 35 18.75 18.92 7.65
C HIS A 35 18.43 18.19 8.96
N GLN A 36 19.36 18.14 9.91
CA GLN A 36 19.24 17.39 11.17
C GLN A 36 18.03 17.79 12.04
N HIS A 37 17.41 18.94 11.76
CA HIS A 37 16.15 19.41 12.36
C HIS A 37 15.07 19.77 11.35
N SER A 38 15.38 19.84 10.06
CA SER A 38 14.42 20.17 9.00
C SER A 38 13.95 18.88 8.35
N ARG A 39 12.77 18.41 8.76
CA ARG A 39 12.09 17.28 8.10
C ARG A 39 11.76 17.75 6.69
N ALA A 40 12.52 17.35 5.68
CA ALA A 40 12.39 17.90 4.33
C ALA A 40 12.43 16.77 3.30
N GLY A 41 11.88 17.04 2.12
CA GLY A 41 11.81 16.07 1.02
C GLY A 41 10.69 15.05 1.21
N ILE A 42 11.01 13.89 1.78
CA ILE A 42 10.12 12.72 1.87
C ILE A 42 9.98 12.30 3.34
N PHE A 43 8.79 11.87 3.77
CA PHE A 43 8.59 11.39 5.14
C PHE A 43 9.32 10.07 5.39
N GLU A 44 9.63 9.81 6.66
CA GLU A 44 10.14 8.51 7.08
C GLU A 44 9.20 7.38 6.59
N PRO A 45 9.75 6.35 5.93
CA PRO A 45 8.93 5.29 5.36
C PRO A 45 8.22 4.53 6.48
N PRO A 46 6.92 4.26 6.33
CA PRO A 46 6.20 3.45 7.31
C PRO A 46 6.60 1.96 7.18
N PRO A 47 6.23 1.10 8.15
CA PRO A 47 6.51 -0.33 8.09
C PRO A 47 5.77 -1.01 6.93
N TRP A 48 6.32 -2.12 6.44
CA TRP A 48 5.69 -2.92 5.39
C TRP A 48 4.44 -3.67 5.88
N PRO A 49 3.41 -3.87 5.04
CA PRO A 49 2.21 -4.63 5.40
C PRO A 49 2.51 -6.02 6.01
N LYS A 50 3.40 -6.78 5.37
CA LYS A 50 3.83 -8.11 5.84
C LYS A 50 4.50 -8.11 7.21
N ASP A 51 5.03 -6.97 7.63
CA ASP A 51 5.78 -6.84 8.87
C ASP A 51 4.91 -6.46 10.06
N LEU A 52 3.68 -6.00 9.82
CA LEU A 52 2.74 -5.57 10.85
C LEU A 52 2.40 -6.70 11.81
N ARG A 53 2.35 -6.38 13.12
CA ARG A 53 1.92 -7.34 14.14
C ARG A 53 0.47 -7.77 13.94
N SER A 54 -0.39 -6.87 13.47
CA SER A 54 -1.80 -7.16 13.16
C SER A 54 -1.94 -8.23 12.08
N TYR A 55 -1.12 -8.16 11.02
CA TYR A 55 -1.01 -9.20 9.99
C TYR A 55 -0.47 -10.51 10.57
N LYS A 56 0.68 -10.49 11.25
CA LYS A 56 1.34 -11.69 11.78
C LYS A 56 0.46 -12.47 12.78
N ARG A 57 -0.42 -11.78 13.52
CA ARG A 57 -1.26 -12.39 14.56
C ARG A 57 -2.44 -13.18 14.01
N LYS A 58 -3.10 -12.70 12.96
CA LYS A 58 -4.36 -13.29 12.47
C LYS A 58 -4.40 -13.55 10.96
N GLY A 59 -3.35 -13.17 10.23
CA GLY A 59 -3.29 -13.24 8.78
C GLY A 59 -4.30 -12.32 8.09
N ARG A 60 -4.37 -12.50 6.77
CA ARG A 60 -5.34 -11.87 5.89
C ARG A 60 -6.78 -12.19 6.32
N GLY A 61 -7.65 -11.17 6.35
CA GLY A 61 -9.04 -11.29 6.80
C GLY A 61 -9.21 -11.57 8.30
N GLY A 62 -8.10 -11.54 9.05
CA GLY A 62 -8.05 -11.94 10.46
C GLY A 62 -8.70 -10.95 11.43
N GLY A 63 -8.82 -9.67 11.07
CA GLY A 63 -9.53 -8.70 11.90
C GLY A 63 -9.42 -7.25 11.45
N GLY A 64 -10.34 -6.41 11.93
CA GLY A 64 -10.39 -4.98 11.59
C GLY A 64 -9.16 -4.17 12.01
N GLU A 65 -8.28 -4.73 12.84
CA GLU A 65 -6.99 -4.10 13.20
C GLU A 65 -6.04 -4.01 12.00
N TYR A 66 -5.87 -5.10 11.22
CA TYR A 66 -4.95 -5.08 10.06
C TYR A 66 -5.45 -4.10 9.00
N TYR A 67 -6.75 -4.14 8.69
CA TYR A 67 -7.35 -3.20 7.74
C TYR A 67 -7.23 -1.74 8.20
N ARG A 68 -7.46 -1.44 9.49
CA ARG A 68 -7.22 -0.11 10.06
C ARG A 68 -5.75 0.33 9.90
N ASP A 69 -4.82 -0.57 10.16
CA ASP A 69 -3.39 -0.27 10.04
C ASP A 69 -3.02 0.00 8.57
N LEU A 70 -3.51 -0.81 7.62
CA LEU A 70 -3.32 -0.59 6.18
C LEU A 70 -3.83 0.79 5.72
N LEU A 71 -5.05 1.18 6.13
CA LEU A 71 -5.60 2.50 5.82
C LEU A 71 -4.77 3.65 6.41
N SER A 72 -4.12 3.40 7.55
CA SER A 72 -3.22 4.37 8.17
C SER A 72 -1.88 4.46 7.41
N LEU A 73 -1.33 3.34 6.95
CA LEU A 73 -0.14 3.30 6.08
C LEU A 73 -0.40 4.00 4.74
N GLU A 74 -1.57 3.78 4.14
CA GLU A 74 -1.97 4.31 2.84
C GLU A 74 -1.81 5.82 2.74
N THR A 75 -2.10 6.53 3.82
CA THR A 75 -1.95 7.99 3.87
C THR A 75 -0.49 8.42 3.63
N ILE A 76 0.46 7.79 4.30
CA ILE A 76 1.89 8.17 4.21
C ILE A 76 2.51 7.66 2.93
N THR A 77 2.20 6.44 2.52
CA THR A 77 2.76 5.90 1.27
C THR A 77 2.26 6.68 0.07
N THR A 78 1.00 7.13 0.07
CA THR A 78 0.46 8.02 -0.97
C THR A 78 1.18 9.37 -1.00
N LEU A 79 1.39 9.99 0.16
CA LEU A 79 2.13 11.25 0.24
C LEU A 79 3.58 11.09 -0.25
N ASN A 80 4.29 10.07 0.21
CA ASN A 80 5.66 9.80 -0.22
C ASN A 80 5.76 9.51 -1.72
N ALA A 81 4.82 8.76 -2.30
CA ALA A 81 4.77 8.53 -3.75
C ALA A 81 4.54 9.84 -4.54
N ALA A 82 3.63 10.70 -4.07
CA ALA A 82 3.39 12.01 -4.69
C ALA A 82 4.60 12.94 -4.56
N PHE A 83 5.28 12.94 -3.41
CA PHE A 83 6.52 13.68 -3.22
C PHE A 83 7.60 13.15 -4.16
N CYS A 84 7.68 11.84 -4.40
CA CYS A 84 8.60 11.29 -5.37
C CYS A 84 8.33 11.75 -6.80
N ASP A 85 7.07 11.77 -7.24
CA ASP A 85 6.74 12.35 -8.55
C ASP A 85 7.22 13.82 -8.66
N PHE A 86 7.00 14.62 -7.60
CA PHE A 86 7.51 15.99 -7.55
C PHE A 86 9.05 16.04 -7.68
N HIS A 87 9.79 15.28 -6.87
CA HIS A 87 11.25 15.34 -6.86
C HIS A 87 11.87 14.78 -8.15
N LEU A 88 11.28 13.73 -8.75
CA LEU A 88 11.72 13.19 -10.04
C LEU A 88 11.61 14.21 -11.18
N ARG A 89 10.68 15.16 -11.08
CA ARG A 89 10.49 16.24 -12.07
C ARG A 89 11.37 17.47 -11.82
N HIS A 90 11.74 17.74 -10.57
CA HIS A 90 12.33 19.03 -10.18
C HIS A 90 13.76 18.95 -9.64
N CYS A 91 14.22 17.78 -9.21
CA CYS A 91 15.54 17.61 -8.61
C CYS A 91 16.59 17.07 -9.57
N PRO A 92 17.87 17.42 -9.36
CA PRO A 92 18.98 16.78 -10.08
C PRO A 92 18.99 15.27 -9.84
N PRO A 93 19.35 14.46 -10.86
CA PRO A 93 19.56 13.03 -10.70
C PRO A 93 20.55 12.70 -9.58
N SER A 94 20.18 11.80 -8.68
CA SER A 94 21.07 11.29 -7.62
C SER A 94 20.69 9.87 -7.21
N GLN A 95 21.66 9.13 -6.65
CA GLN A 95 21.41 7.77 -6.17
C GLN A 95 20.37 7.75 -5.03
N GLN A 96 20.46 8.70 -4.09
CA GLN A 96 19.49 8.77 -2.99
C GLN A 96 18.07 9.07 -3.50
N LEU A 97 17.91 9.91 -4.54
CA LEU A 97 16.61 10.12 -5.17
C LEU A 97 16.04 8.81 -5.74
N LEU A 98 16.88 8.03 -6.44
CA LEU A 98 16.49 6.74 -7.00
C LEU A 98 16.06 5.76 -5.91
N ASP A 99 16.87 5.60 -4.86
CA ASP A 99 16.65 4.61 -3.81
C ASP A 99 15.38 4.92 -3.00
N VAL A 100 15.26 6.15 -2.52
CA VAL A 100 14.12 6.57 -1.70
C VAL A 100 12.83 6.54 -2.51
N CYS A 101 12.86 6.96 -3.78
CA CYS A 101 11.65 6.96 -4.60
C CYS A 101 11.26 5.61 -5.16
N THR A 102 12.22 4.71 -5.38
CA THR A 102 11.89 3.31 -5.62
C THR A 102 11.15 2.75 -4.41
N MET A 103 11.72 2.90 -3.21
CA MET A 103 11.12 2.45 -1.95
C MET A 103 9.69 3.00 -1.73
N ALA A 104 9.51 4.31 -1.87
CA ALA A 104 8.22 4.96 -1.67
C ALA A 104 7.14 4.44 -2.64
N VAL A 105 7.48 4.28 -3.92
CA VAL A 105 6.57 3.78 -4.95
C VAL A 105 6.25 2.29 -4.74
N THR A 106 7.23 1.49 -4.32
CA THR A 106 7.01 0.09 -3.92
C THR A 106 6.02 0.00 -2.76
N GLN A 107 6.26 0.75 -1.68
CA GLN A 107 5.41 0.73 -0.49
C GLN A 107 3.98 1.19 -0.80
N TYR A 108 3.84 2.24 -1.63
CA TYR A 108 2.53 2.68 -2.11
C TYR A 108 1.79 1.55 -2.84
N THR A 109 2.46 0.88 -3.78
CA THR A 109 1.87 -0.19 -4.57
C THR A 109 1.49 -1.41 -3.71
N GLU A 110 2.36 -1.82 -2.79
CA GLU A 110 2.08 -2.91 -1.84
C GLU A 110 0.86 -2.59 -0.97
N VAL A 111 0.83 -1.42 -0.34
CA VAL A 111 -0.28 -1.02 0.54
C VAL A 111 -1.59 -0.95 -0.24
N GLN A 112 -1.61 -0.37 -1.44
CA GLN A 112 -2.81 -0.33 -2.29
C GLN A 112 -3.37 -1.73 -2.57
N TRP A 113 -2.51 -2.71 -2.81
CA TRP A 113 -2.97 -4.07 -3.08
C TRP A 113 -3.50 -4.75 -1.84
N GLU A 114 -2.80 -4.63 -0.72
CA GLU A 114 -3.26 -5.18 0.55
C GLU A 114 -4.60 -4.56 0.98
N VAL A 115 -4.79 -3.25 0.79
CA VAL A 115 -6.08 -2.59 1.03
C VAL A 115 -7.17 -3.17 0.12
N GLN A 116 -6.94 -3.23 -1.20
CA GLN A 116 -7.90 -3.80 -2.15
C GLN A 116 -8.26 -5.25 -1.82
N ASP A 117 -7.27 -6.01 -1.38
CA ASP A 117 -7.34 -7.42 -1.07
C ASP A 117 -8.13 -7.70 0.22
N GLU A 118 -7.96 -6.85 1.25
CA GLU A 118 -8.79 -6.84 2.46
C GLU A 118 -10.21 -6.32 2.19
N GLU A 119 -10.38 -5.28 1.36
CA GLU A 119 -11.71 -4.84 0.94
C GLU A 119 -12.48 -5.97 0.24
N LEU A 120 -11.82 -6.71 -0.65
CA LEU A 120 -12.40 -7.87 -1.31
C LEU A 120 -12.77 -8.95 -0.28
N HIS A 121 -11.93 -9.20 0.72
CA HIS A 121 -12.25 -10.12 1.80
C HIS A 121 -13.51 -9.69 2.58
N TYR A 122 -13.68 -8.40 2.89
CA TYR A 122 -14.91 -7.90 3.53
C TYR A 122 -16.14 -7.98 2.63
N ARG A 123 -15.98 -7.76 1.32
CA ARG A 123 -17.07 -7.83 0.33
C ARG A 123 -17.45 -9.27 -0.04
N CYS A 124 -16.52 -10.21 0.14
CA CYS A 124 -16.72 -11.60 -0.20
C CYS A 124 -16.20 -12.56 0.86
N LYS A 125 -17.08 -12.80 1.83
CA LYS A 125 -16.92 -13.83 2.86
C LYS A 125 -18.30 -14.39 3.21
N ASP A 126 -18.30 -15.59 3.77
CA ASP A 126 -19.48 -16.08 4.48
C ASP A 126 -19.62 -15.36 5.82
N THR A 127 -20.79 -14.77 6.08
CA THR A 127 -21.12 -14.18 7.38
C THR A 127 -21.80 -15.19 8.29
N GLU A 128 -22.32 -16.28 7.73
CA GLU A 128 -23.13 -17.25 8.47
C GLU A 128 -22.45 -18.63 8.58
N PRO A 129 -22.34 -19.22 9.79
CA PRO A 129 -21.58 -20.47 9.98
C PRO A 129 -22.10 -21.66 9.17
N ARG A 130 -23.36 -21.62 8.74
CA ARG A 130 -24.04 -22.69 8.00
C ARG A 130 -23.97 -22.51 6.48
N CYS A 131 -23.34 -21.46 5.96
CA CYS A 131 -23.28 -21.19 4.52
C CYS A 131 -22.82 -22.38 3.69
N ARG A 132 -21.74 -23.06 4.10
CA ARG A 132 -21.25 -24.29 3.42
C ARG A 132 -22.29 -25.42 3.38
N MET A 133 -23.08 -25.57 4.43
CA MET A 133 -24.12 -26.60 4.51
C MET A 133 -25.30 -26.24 3.60
N TRP A 134 -25.73 -24.98 3.64
CA TRP A 134 -26.82 -24.45 2.83
C TRP A 134 -26.49 -24.46 1.34
N ALA A 135 -25.28 -24.09 0.97
CA ALA A 135 -24.80 -24.20 -0.41
C ALA A 135 -24.90 -25.64 -0.93
N LYS A 136 -24.45 -26.62 -0.12
CA LYS A 136 -24.58 -28.05 -0.45
C LYS A 136 -26.04 -28.53 -0.55
N ALA A 137 -26.96 -27.88 0.16
CA ALA A 137 -28.39 -28.17 0.09
C ALA A 137 -29.10 -27.51 -1.12
N GLY A 138 -28.35 -26.75 -1.94
CA GLY A 138 -28.86 -26.03 -3.11
C GLY A 138 -29.51 -24.69 -2.76
N GLU A 139 -29.23 -24.11 -1.58
CA GLU A 139 -29.79 -22.82 -1.20
C GLU A 139 -29.27 -21.68 -2.07
N CYS A 140 -28.12 -21.82 -2.72
CA CYS A 140 -27.62 -20.82 -3.67
C CYS A 140 -28.61 -20.54 -4.81
N ASP A 141 -29.39 -21.56 -5.22
CA ASP A 141 -30.40 -21.44 -6.28
C ASP A 141 -31.81 -21.24 -5.71
N LYS A 142 -32.12 -21.87 -4.57
CA LYS A 142 -33.45 -21.81 -3.94
C LYS A 142 -33.69 -20.52 -3.17
N ASN A 143 -32.63 -19.94 -2.60
CA ASN A 143 -32.67 -18.78 -1.73
C ASN A 143 -31.57 -17.77 -2.10
N VAL A 144 -31.56 -17.41 -3.39
CA VAL A 144 -30.56 -16.57 -4.04
C VAL A 144 -30.30 -15.28 -3.25
N ALA A 145 -31.35 -14.55 -2.87
CA ALA A 145 -31.19 -13.26 -2.19
C ALA A 145 -30.45 -13.39 -0.85
N TYR A 146 -30.85 -14.34 -0.01
CA TYR A 146 -30.21 -14.55 1.29
C TYR A 146 -28.78 -15.05 1.15
N MET A 147 -28.54 -16.01 0.24
CA MET A 147 -27.22 -16.58 0.01
C MET A 147 -26.26 -15.57 -0.63
N ASN A 148 -26.74 -14.70 -1.52
CA ASN A 148 -25.94 -13.61 -2.09
C ASN A 148 -25.54 -12.58 -1.03
N GLU A 149 -26.35 -12.37 0.02
CA GLU A 149 -26.00 -11.42 1.08
C GLU A 149 -25.05 -12.03 2.12
N ASN A 150 -25.29 -13.29 2.50
CA ASN A 150 -24.65 -13.89 3.68
C ASN A 150 -23.64 -14.99 3.37
N CYS A 151 -23.68 -15.57 2.18
CA CYS A 151 -22.98 -16.81 1.83
C CYS A 151 -22.29 -16.73 0.47
N ARG A 152 -21.71 -15.56 0.15
CA ARG A 152 -21.10 -15.28 -1.16
C ARG A 152 -19.97 -16.24 -1.49
N GLU A 153 -19.15 -16.58 -0.50
CA GLU A 153 -18.02 -17.48 -0.67
C GLU A 153 -18.51 -18.91 -0.91
N ALA A 154 -19.43 -19.41 -0.08
CA ALA A 154 -19.99 -20.75 -0.24
C ALA A 154 -20.73 -20.95 -1.57
N CYS A 155 -21.34 -19.90 -2.12
CA CYS A 155 -22.00 -19.94 -3.43
C CYS A 155 -21.07 -19.61 -4.61
N GLY A 156 -19.77 -19.39 -4.39
CA GLY A 156 -18.81 -19.13 -5.47
C GLY A 156 -18.98 -17.78 -6.16
N LEU A 157 -19.58 -16.80 -5.49
CA LEU A 157 -19.91 -15.49 -6.08
C LEU A 157 -18.74 -14.48 -6.01
N CYS A 158 -17.62 -14.87 -5.39
CA CYS A 158 -16.46 -13.99 -5.19
C CYS A 158 -15.68 -13.68 -6.47
N SER A 159 -15.64 -14.61 -7.43
CA SER A 159 -14.82 -14.48 -8.65
C SER A 159 -15.20 -13.29 -9.53
N HIS A 160 -16.47 -12.87 -9.51
CA HIS A 160 -16.93 -11.71 -10.27
C HIS A 160 -16.49 -10.35 -9.70
N LEU A 161 -16.08 -10.31 -8.43
CA LEU A 161 -15.69 -9.07 -7.75
C LEU A 161 -14.24 -8.66 -8.02
N SER A 162 -13.35 -9.63 -8.30
CA SER A 162 -11.94 -9.36 -8.60
C SER A 162 -11.71 -8.77 -9.99
N GLU A 163 -12.58 -9.06 -10.96
CA GLU A 163 -12.41 -8.60 -12.36
C GLU A 163 -12.76 -7.11 -12.56
N THR A 164 -13.50 -6.51 -11.63
CA THR A 164 -14.09 -5.17 -11.81
C THR A 164 -13.32 -4.04 -11.13
N THR A 165 -12.26 -4.34 -10.38
CA THR A 165 -11.46 -3.32 -9.67
C THR A 165 -10.12 -3.11 -10.39
N PRO A 166 -9.91 -1.98 -11.08
CA PRO A 166 -8.64 -1.68 -11.73
C PRO A 166 -7.52 -1.63 -10.70
N ARG A 167 -6.42 -2.32 -10.98
CA ARG A 167 -5.21 -2.26 -10.15
C ARG A 167 -4.54 -0.89 -10.36
N PRO A 168 -4.39 -0.05 -9.32
CA PRO A 168 -3.65 1.19 -9.45
C PRO A 168 -2.17 0.85 -9.63
N ALA A 169 -1.59 1.28 -10.74
CA ALA A 169 -0.15 1.22 -10.98
C ALA A 169 0.32 2.64 -11.33
N PRO A 170 1.32 3.20 -10.62
CA PRO A 170 1.90 4.50 -10.95
C PRO A 170 2.82 4.34 -12.17
N SER A 171 2.23 4.12 -13.34
CA SER A 171 2.96 3.80 -14.57
C SER A 171 3.91 4.90 -15.00
N GLU A 172 3.55 6.17 -14.78
CA GLU A 172 4.38 7.33 -15.16
C GLU A 172 5.59 7.46 -14.23
N THR A 173 5.39 7.40 -12.91
CA THR A 173 6.48 7.49 -11.92
C THR A 173 7.48 6.34 -12.09
N PHE A 174 7.00 5.14 -12.40
CA PHE A 174 7.89 4.00 -12.67
C PHE A 174 8.78 4.22 -13.91
N GLN A 175 8.23 4.81 -14.98
CA GLN A 175 9.02 5.18 -16.16
C GLN A 175 10.07 6.25 -15.84
N MET A 176 9.73 7.22 -14.98
CA MET A 176 10.69 8.24 -14.52
C MET A 176 11.85 7.60 -13.73
N LEU A 177 11.54 6.63 -12.85
CA LEU A 177 12.56 5.90 -12.09
C LEU A 177 13.48 5.08 -13.01
N GLN A 178 12.93 4.38 -14.01
CA GLN A 178 13.73 3.67 -15.01
C GLN A 178 14.69 4.61 -15.76
N LYS A 179 14.19 5.78 -16.16
CA LYS A 179 15.02 6.80 -16.83
C LYS A 179 16.11 7.34 -15.90
N LEU A 180 15.80 7.56 -14.64
CA LEU A 180 16.77 7.99 -13.63
C LEU A 180 17.87 6.93 -13.44
N ALA A 181 17.51 5.67 -13.26
CA ALA A 181 18.46 4.57 -13.13
C ALA A 181 19.38 4.43 -14.35
N SER A 182 18.81 4.54 -15.55
CA SER A 182 19.59 4.58 -16.80
C SER A 182 20.57 5.76 -16.84
N THR A 183 20.17 6.93 -16.34
CA THR A 183 21.03 8.13 -16.27
C THR A 183 22.19 7.93 -15.29
N LEU A 184 21.95 7.20 -14.20
CA LEU A 184 22.96 6.88 -13.18
C LEU A 184 23.83 5.68 -13.55
N GLY A 185 23.49 4.94 -14.62
CA GLY A 185 24.19 3.72 -15.00
C GLY A 185 23.96 2.55 -14.05
N VAL A 186 22.81 2.53 -13.37
CA VAL A 186 22.43 1.50 -12.38
C VAL A 186 21.26 0.67 -12.91
N GLU A 187 21.26 -0.62 -12.62
CA GLU A 187 20.16 -1.52 -12.98
C GLU A 187 19.00 -1.38 -11.98
N MET A 188 17.79 -1.18 -12.49
CA MET A 188 16.58 -1.16 -11.65
C MET A 188 16.27 -2.58 -11.17
N PRO A 189 15.92 -2.78 -9.89
CA PRO A 189 15.39 -4.06 -9.46
C PRO A 189 14.09 -4.38 -10.22
N VAL A 190 14.04 -5.58 -10.81
CA VAL A 190 12.98 -6.01 -11.73
C VAL A 190 11.70 -6.27 -10.94
N HIS A 191 10.59 -5.69 -11.40
CA HIS A 191 9.26 -6.04 -10.94
C HIS A 191 8.89 -7.43 -11.46
N SER A 192 8.48 -8.34 -10.57
CA SER A 192 7.98 -9.66 -11.00
C SER A 192 6.73 -9.49 -11.88
N PRO A 193 6.67 -10.11 -13.08
CA PRO A 193 5.49 -10.04 -13.95
C PRO A 193 4.25 -10.70 -13.33
N ASP A 194 4.45 -11.63 -12.40
CA ASP A 194 3.36 -12.31 -11.66
C ASP A 194 2.93 -11.55 -10.40
N ASN A 195 3.78 -10.65 -9.91
CA ASN A 195 3.51 -9.85 -8.72
C ASN A 195 4.28 -8.51 -8.79
N PRO A 196 3.70 -7.47 -9.41
CA PRO A 196 4.41 -6.20 -9.63
C PRO A 196 4.76 -5.41 -8.35
N SER A 197 4.61 -5.97 -7.15
CA SER A 197 5.07 -5.40 -5.88
C SER A 197 6.34 -6.07 -5.38
N VAL A 198 6.68 -7.23 -5.93
CA VAL A 198 7.88 -7.97 -5.54
C VAL A 198 9.06 -7.47 -6.36
N PHE A 199 9.93 -6.73 -5.67
CA PHE A 199 11.27 -6.38 -6.14
C PHE A 199 12.21 -7.56 -5.93
N MET A 200 12.78 -8.07 -7.01
CA MET A 200 13.82 -9.10 -6.96
C MET A 200 15.19 -8.39 -6.87
N PRO A 201 16.08 -8.75 -5.91
CA PRO A 201 17.47 -8.34 -6.02
C PRO A 201 18.07 -8.97 -7.29
N GLY A 202 18.71 -8.15 -8.12
CA GLY A 202 19.39 -8.63 -9.32
C GLY A 202 20.69 -9.33 -8.97
N GLY A 203 20.83 -10.58 -9.42
CA GLY A 203 22.11 -11.32 -9.52
C GLY A 203 22.64 -11.93 -8.23
#